data_AF-A0A392SPM3-F1
#
_entry.id   AF-A0A392SPM3-F1
#
_cell.length_a   1.000
_cell.length_b   1.000
_cell.length_c   1.000
_cell.angle_alpha   90.00
_cell.angle_beta   90.00
_cell.angle_gamma   90.00
#
_symmetry.space_group_name_H-M   'P 1'
#
loop_
_entity.id
_entity.type
_entity.pdbx_description
1 polymer ?
#
loop_
_entity_poly.entity_id
_entity_poly.type
_entity_poly.pdbx_seq_one_letter_code
_entity_poly.pdbx_strand_id
1 'polypeptide(L)' 'MRVLLMAENQLEGEIPIEISNMTSLKVMDLSQNKLTGSIPKIGNM' A
#
# COMPACT_ATOMS: atom_id res chain seq x y z
N MET A 1 -2.65 -6.39 15.47
CA MET A 1 -2.47 -5.13 14.71
C MET A 1 -1.28 -5.32 13.78
N ARG A 2 -1.42 -5.13 12.47
CA ARG A 2 -0.30 -5.20 11.52
C ARG A 2 -0.09 -3.83 10.86
N VAL A 3 1.17 -3.47 10.69
CA VAL A 3 1.63 -2.19 10.13
C VAL A 3 2.65 -2.50 9.03
N LEU A 4 2.55 -1.81 7.90
CA LEU A 4 3.53 -1.85 6.81
C LEU A 4 4.09 -0.45 6.61
N LEU A 5 5.38 -0.26 6.86
CA LEU A 5 6.08 1.01 6.68
C LEU A 5 7.17 0.80 5.63
N MET A 6 6.97 1.38 4.45
CA MET A 6 7.91 1.35 3.33
C MET A 6 8.11 2.76 2.76
N ALA A 7 7.86 3.79 3.57
CA ALA A 7 8.09 5.17 3.19
C ALA A 7 9.56 5.42 2.83
N GLU A 8 9.80 6.43 1.99
CA GLU A 8 11.14 6.91 1.63
C GLU A 8 12.03 5.87 0.93
N ASN A 9 11.41 5.04 0.08
CA ASN A 9 12.13 4.11 -0.79
C ASN A 9 12.09 4.55 -2.26
N GLN A 10 12.70 3.75 -3.13
CA GLN A 10 12.65 3.95 -4.58
C GLN A 10 11.68 2.97 -5.26
N LEU A 11 10.62 2.55 -4.56
CA LEU A 11 9.61 1.66 -5.15
C LEU A 11 8.92 2.38 -6.31
N GLU A 12 8.77 1.68 -7.42
CA GLU A 12 8.20 2.20 -8.67
C GLU A 12 7.11 1.27 -9.20
N GLY A 13 6.29 1.78 -10.12
CA GLY A 13 5.14 1.06 -10.68
C GLY A 13 3.88 1.20 -9.82
N GLU A 14 2.88 0.37 -10.09
CA GLU A 14 1.57 0.46 -9.43
C GLU A 14 1.51 -0.36 -8.14
N ILE A 15 0.63 0.04 -7.22
CA ILE A 15 0.35 -0.76 -6.02
C ILE A 15 -0.51 -1.98 -6.45
N PRO A 16 -0.04 -3.21 -6.22
CA PRO A 16 -0.76 -4.43 -6.62
C PRO A 16 -2.12 -4.54 -5.94
N ILE A 17 -3.14 -4.99 -6.67
CA ILE A 17 -4.52 -5.15 -6.16
C ILE A 17 -4.59 -6.17 -5.02
N GLU A 18 -3.65 -7.11 -4.98
CA GLU A 18 -3.48 -8.13 -3.96
C GLU A 18 -3.28 -7.53 -2.57
N ILE A 19 -2.86 -6.26 -2.47
CA ILE A 19 -2.74 -5.56 -1.20
C ILE A 19 -4.09 -5.42 -0.48
N SER A 20 -5.21 -5.49 -1.22
CA SER A 20 -6.57 -5.54 -0.67
C SER A 20 -6.85 -6.81 0.14
N ASN A 21 -6.11 -7.90 -0.11
CA ASN A 21 -6.23 -9.16 0.63
C ASN A 21 -5.59 -9.08 2.03
N MET A 22 -4.84 -8.02 2.32
CA MET A 22 -4.20 -7.81 3.62
C MET A 22 -5.21 -7.30 4.67
N THR A 23 -6.29 -8.06 4.92
CA THR A 23 -7.42 -7.68 5.79
C THR A 23 -7.05 -7.39 7.25
N SER A 24 -5.90 -7.90 7.71
CA SER A 24 -5.38 -7.65 9.06
C SER A 24 -4.51 -6.39 9.17
N LEU A 25 -4.18 -5.75 8.05
CA LEU A 25 -3.38 -4.54 8.00
C LEU A 25 -4.22 -3.34 8.47
N LYS A 26 -3.65 -2.52 9.36
CA LYS A 26 -4.32 -1.34 9.94
C LYS A 26 -3.69 -0.03 9.51
N VAL A 27 -2.38 -0.05 9.26
CA VAL A 27 -1.62 1.11 8.83
C VAL A 27 -0.69 0.67 7.70
N MET A 28 -0.68 1.47 6.64
CA MET A 28 0.20 1.32 5.51
C MET A 28 0.76 2.70 5.17
N ASP A 29 2.08 2.81 5.18
CA ASP A 29 2.78 4.01 4.73
C ASP A 29 3.70 3.64 3.56
N LEU A 30 3.34 4.13 2.37
CA LEU A 30 4.10 4.00 1.13
C LEU A 30 4.54 5.38 0.61
N SER A 31 4.46 6.42 1.45
CA SER A 31 4.80 7.79 1.05
C SER A 31 6.25 7.93 0.58
N GLN A 32 6.55 8.98 -0.17
CA GLN A 32 7.92 9.24 -0.64
C GLN A 32 8.53 8.08 -1.45
N ASN A 33 7.70 7.43 -2.28
CA ASN A 33 8.11 6.47 -3.31
C ASN A 33 7.79 7.03 -4.71
N LYS A 34 8.17 6.29 -5.76
CA LYS A 34 7.86 6.59 -7.17
C LYS A 34 6.68 5.75 -7.69
N LEU A 35 5.75 5.40 -6.78
CA LEU A 35 4.57 4.62 -7.12
C LEU A 35 3.61 5.43 -8.00
N THR A 36 3.03 4.79 -9.00
CA THR A 36 2.09 5.37 -9.97
C THR A 36 0.75 4.63 -9.91
N GLY A 37 -0.23 5.07 -10.72
CA GLY A 37 -1.55 4.43 -10.77
C GLY A 37 -2.46 4.81 -9.60
N SER A 38 -3.58 4.10 -9.47
CA SER A 38 -4.56 4.34 -8.41
C SER A 38 -4.22 3.55 -7.15
N ILE A 39 -4.47 4.14 -5.97
CA ILE A 39 -4.47 3.38 -4.72
C ILE A 39 -5.60 2.35 -4.80
N PRO A 40 -5.30 1.03 -4.76
CA PRO A 40 -6.33 0.01 -4.79
C PRO A 40 -7.26 0.16 -3.60
N LYS A 41 -8.53 -0.20 -3.79
CA LYS A 41 -9.53 -0.12 -2.71
C LYS A 41 -9.17 -1.13 -1.61
N ILE A 42 -8.64 -0.61 -0.50
CA ILE A 42 -8.24 -1.43 0.65
C ILE A 42 -9.40 -1.46 1.65
N GLY A 43 -9.96 -2.65 1.86
CA GLY A 43 -11.12 -2.86 2.72
C GLY A 43 -12.44 -2.85 1.96
N ASN A 44 -13.33 -3.78 2.32
CA ASN A 44 -14.74 -3.69 1.94
C ASN A 44 -15.27 -2.35 2.46
N MET A 45 -15.69 -1.47 1.56
CA MET A 45 -16.56 -0.33 1.91
C MET A 45 -17.85 -0.85 2.52
#